data_AF-A0A542IZD3-F1
#
_entry.id   AF-A0A542IZD3-F1
#
_cell.length_a   1.000
_cell.length_b   1.000
_cell.length_c   1.000
_cell.angle_alpha   90.00
_cell.angle_beta   90.00
_cell.angle_gamma   90.00
#
_symmetry.space_group_name_H-M   'P 1'
#
loop_
_entity.id
_entity.type
_entity.pdbx_description
1 polymer ?
#
loop_
_entity_poly.entity_id
_entity_poly.type
_entity_poly.pdbx_seq_one_letter_code
_entity_poly.pdbx_strand_id
1 'polypeptide(L)'
;MVLIGKSVSRAGETSIYGYKATTHLVEVEQVLKGDPGDGNLRISSMPPTCTVGETYPEGDPLDPNQRVIIFAAEQGGDWFTITPTQGVLPFQQGAQLPFH
;
A
#
# COMPACT_ATOMS: atom_id res chain seq x y z
N MET A 1 1.32 -4.64 -9.48
CA MET A 1 2.31 -5.32 -8.63
C MET A 1 1.61 -5.99 -7.45
N VAL A 2 2.11 -7.14 -7.01
CA VAL A 2 1.70 -7.84 -5.78
C VAL A 2 2.96 -8.21 -5.03
N LEU A 3 3.06 -7.85 -3.76
CA LEU A 3 4.23 -8.11 -2.94
C LEU A 3 3.86 -8.34 -1.48
N ILE A 4 4.77 -8.99 -0.74
CA ILE A 4 4.76 -9.06 0.71
C ILE A 4 5.76 -8.05 1.23
N GLY A 5 5.36 -7.26 2.22
CA GLY A 5 6.22 -6.26 2.83
C GLY A 5 5.61 -5.66 4.08
N LYS A 6 6.25 -4.59 4.57
CA LYS A 6 5.76 -3.79 5.70
C LYS A 6 6.13 -2.32 5.48
N SER A 7 5.28 -1.41 5.93
CA SER A 7 5.65 0.00 6.00
C SER A 7 6.67 0.20 7.12
N VAL A 8 7.77 0.90 6.81
CA VAL A 8 8.81 1.24 7.79
C VAL A 8 8.72 2.70 8.24
N SER A 9 8.14 3.58 7.42
CA SER A 9 7.91 4.98 7.76
C SER A 9 6.94 5.66 6.78
N ARG A 10 6.31 6.74 7.24
CA ARG A 10 5.67 7.71 6.34
C ARG A 10 6.77 8.47 5.57
N ALA A 11 6.63 8.49 4.25
CA ALA A 11 7.56 9.12 3.32
C ALA A 11 7.04 10.45 2.74
N GLY A 12 5.79 10.81 3.03
CA GLY A 12 5.18 12.06 2.59
C GLY A 12 3.70 11.88 2.24
N GLU A 13 3.19 12.75 1.39
CA GLU A 13 1.80 12.77 0.96
C GLU A 13 1.72 13.14 -0.52
N THR A 14 0.72 12.63 -1.21
CA THR A 14 0.39 12.98 -2.60
C THR A 14 -1.11 13.20 -2.74
N SER A 15 -1.58 13.48 -3.96
CA SER A 15 -3.01 13.57 -4.27
C SER A 15 -3.45 12.46 -5.22
N ILE A 16 -4.53 11.78 -4.88
CA ILE A 16 -5.19 10.79 -5.71
C ILE A 16 -6.64 11.24 -5.90
N TYR A 17 -7.03 11.53 -7.15
CA TYR A 17 -8.36 12.06 -7.49
C TYR A 17 -8.76 13.33 -6.72
N GLY A 18 -7.79 14.17 -6.33
CA GLY A 18 -8.04 15.38 -5.54
C GLY A 18 -8.11 15.16 -4.02
N TYR A 19 -8.00 13.91 -3.55
CA TYR A 19 -7.91 13.56 -2.14
C TYR A 19 -6.46 13.40 -1.73
N LYS A 20 -6.13 13.84 -0.51
CA LYS A 20 -4.82 13.62 0.09
C LYS A 20 -4.59 12.14 0.35
N ALA A 21 -3.40 11.63 0.04
CA ALA A 21 -3.02 10.23 0.24
C ALA A 21 -1.65 10.16 0.92
N THR A 22 -1.53 9.41 2.01
CA THR A 22 -0.25 9.15 2.67
C THR A 22 0.62 8.28 1.77
N THR A 23 1.88 8.66 1.63
CA THR A 23 2.91 7.84 0.99
C THR A 23 3.77 7.18 2.05
N HIS A 24 3.96 5.88 1.91
CA HIS A 24 4.73 5.04 2.83
C HIS A 24 6.00 4.54 2.14
N LEU A 25 7.07 4.44 2.92
CA LEU A 25 8.25 3.69 2.53
C LEU A 25 8.03 2.23 2.95
N VAL A 26 8.04 1.32 1.97
CA VAL A 26 7.80 -0.10 2.17
C VAL A 26 9.11 -0.88 2.01
N GLU A 27 9.42 -1.67 3.03
CA GLU A 27 10.42 -2.72 2.94
C GLU A 27 9.79 -3.92 2.24
N VAL A 28 10.33 -4.29 1.08
CA VAL A 28 9.83 -5.41 0.27
C VAL A 28 10.51 -6.69 0.74
N GLU A 29 9.71 -7.63 1.25
CA GLU A 29 10.18 -8.96 1.64
C GLU A 29 10.22 -9.91 0.45
N GLN A 30 9.14 -9.92 -0.35
CA GLN A 30 9.01 -10.80 -1.50
C GLN A 30 8.09 -10.17 -2.54
N VAL A 31 8.49 -10.23 -3.82
CA VAL A 31 7.62 -9.86 -4.94
C VAL A 31 6.90 -11.11 -5.44
N LEU A 32 5.56 -11.07 -5.47
CA LEU A 32 4.71 -12.16 -5.97
C LEU A 32 4.34 -11.93 -7.45
N LYS A 33 4.23 -10.67 -7.88
CA LYS A 33 3.94 -10.29 -9.27
C LYS A 33 4.39 -8.87 -9.58
N GLY A 34 5.03 -8.67 -10.74
CA GLY A 34 5.51 -7.36 -11.21
C GLY A 34 6.96 -7.11 -10.81
N ASP A 35 7.40 -5.86 -10.96
CA ASP A 35 8.77 -5.42 -10.67
C ASP A 35 8.71 -4.01 -10.02
N PRO A 36 9.11 -3.86 -8.74
CA PRO A 36 9.17 -2.56 -8.08
C PRO A 36 10.35 -1.68 -8.51
N GLY A 37 11.30 -2.23 -9.28
CA GLY A 37 12.61 -1.62 -9.52
C GLY A 37 13.53 -1.74 -8.30
N ASP A 38 14.64 -1.00 -8.34
CA ASP A 38 15.67 -1.03 -7.30
C ASP A 38 15.35 -0.11 -6.11
N GLY A 39 15.67 -0.58 -4.90
CA GLY A 39 15.61 0.21 -3.66
C GLY A 39 14.31 0.07 -2.88
N ASN A 40 14.11 0.98 -1.91
CA ASN A 40 12.92 0.97 -1.08
C ASN A 40 11.71 1.50 -1.86
N LEU A 41 10.61 0.78 -1.80
CA LEU A 41 9.43 1.09 -2.59
C LEU A 41 8.58 2.15 -1.89
N ARG A 42 8.24 3.23 -2.61
CA ARG A 42 7.26 4.21 -2.15
C ARG A 42 5.88 3.82 -2.68
N ILE A 43 4.91 3.64 -1.78
CA ILE A 43 3.52 3.35 -2.14
C ILE A 43 2.62 4.33 -1.43
N SER A 44 1.68 4.94 -2.16
CA SER A 44 0.64 5.75 -1.55
C SER A 44 -0.63 4.94 -1.31
N SER A 45 -1.17 5.04 -0.09
CA SER A 45 -2.42 4.39 0.30
C SER A 45 -3.60 5.10 -0.35
N MET A 46 -4.34 4.41 -1.21
CA MET A 46 -5.55 4.91 -1.83
C MET A 46 -6.57 5.34 -0.75
N PRO A 47 -6.94 6.63 -0.68
CA PRO A 47 -7.95 7.08 0.27
C PRO A 47 -9.35 6.72 -0.26
N PRO A 48 -10.35 6.47 0.60
CA PRO A 48 -11.75 6.47 0.20
C PRO A 48 -12.14 7.85 -0.37
N THR A 49 -12.60 7.87 -1.62
CA THR A 49 -12.93 9.11 -2.35
C THR A 49 -14.43 9.44 -2.35
N CYS A 50 -15.30 8.50 -2.00
CA CYS A 50 -16.76 8.69 -2.01
C CYS A 50 -17.33 9.10 -0.64
N THR A 51 -16.48 9.34 0.35
CA THR A 51 -16.84 9.73 1.71
C THR A 51 -16.38 11.16 1.96
N VAL A 52 -17.27 12.00 2.49
CA VAL A 52 -16.92 13.34 2.98
C VAL A 52 -16.43 13.19 4.42
N GLY A 53 -15.22 13.68 4.72
CA GLY A 53 -14.66 13.61 6.08
C GLY A 53 -13.17 13.31 6.12
N GLU A 54 -12.75 12.57 7.13
CA GLU A 54 -11.36 12.15 7.34
C GLU A 54 -10.82 11.33 6.17
N THR A 55 -9.53 11.49 5.87
CA THR A 55 -8.87 10.77 4.76
C THR A 55 -8.87 9.26 4.94
N TYR A 56 -8.75 8.77 6.18
CA TYR A 56 -8.74 7.35 6.51
C TYR A 56 -9.60 7.10 7.76
N PRO A 57 -10.93 7.02 7.63
CA PRO A 57 -11.83 6.90 8.78
C PRO A 57 -11.62 5.60 9.59
N GLU A 58 -11.15 4.54 8.93
CA GLU A 58 -10.83 3.25 9.56
C GLU A 58 -9.32 3.07 9.80
N GLY A 59 -8.54 4.15 9.65
CA GLY A 59 -7.08 4.11 9.66
C GLY A 59 -6.47 3.82 8.29
N ASP A 60 -5.22 4.23 8.12
CA ASP A 60 -4.47 4.04 6.89
C ASP A 60 -3.97 2.58 6.80
N PRO A 61 -4.32 1.82 5.75
CA PRO A 61 -4.00 0.40 5.65
C PRO A 61 -2.51 0.07 5.66
N LEU A 62 -1.65 1.02 5.27
CA LEU A 62 -0.19 0.85 5.27
C LEU A 62 0.48 1.39 6.54
N ASP A 63 -0.24 2.07 7.45
CA ASP A 63 0.37 2.62 8.67
C ASP A 63 0.79 1.57 9.70
N PRO A 64 0.10 0.42 9.86
CA PRO A 64 0.57 -0.59 10.79
C PRO A 64 1.96 -1.12 10.39
N ASN A 65 2.90 -1.12 11.33
CA ASN A 65 4.20 -1.79 11.18
C ASN A 65 4.02 -3.33 11.31
N GLN A 66 3.28 -3.89 10.36
CA GLN A 66 2.96 -5.31 10.29
C GLN A 66 3.21 -5.83 8.88
N ARG A 67 3.44 -7.14 8.79
CA ARG A 67 3.62 -7.84 7.52
C ARG A 67 2.28 -7.97 6.80
N VAL A 68 2.25 -7.55 5.54
CA VAL A 68 1.04 -7.49 4.71
C VAL A 68 1.33 -7.94 3.28
N ILE A 69 0.30 -8.37 2.57
CA ILE A 69 0.31 -8.46 1.10
C ILE A 69 -0.23 -7.13 0.56
N ILE A 70 0.50 -6.49 -0.34
CA ILE A 70 0.13 -5.22 -0.97
C ILE A 70 -0.18 -5.45 -2.44
N PHE A 71 -1.33 -4.95 -2.86
CA PHE A 71 -1.80 -4.92 -4.24
C PHE A 71 -1.70 -3.48 -4.74
N ALA A 72 -0.74 -3.23 -5.62
CA ALA A 72 -0.44 -1.90 -6.11
C ALA A 72 -0.55 -1.79 -7.63
N ALA A 73 -0.90 -0.62 -8.11
CA ALA A 73 -0.84 -0.22 -9.51
C ALA A 73 0.08 0.99 -9.68
N GLU A 74 0.71 1.09 -10.84
CA GLU A 74 1.55 2.23 -11.20
C GLU A 74 0.72 3.22 -12.02
N GLN A 75 0.82 4.50 -11.68
CA GLN A 75 0.25 5.58 -12.48
C GLN A 75 1.20 6.77 -12.49
N GLY A 76 1.69 7.16 -13.68
CA GLY A 76 2.59 8.31 -13.80
C GLY A 76 3.96 8.14 -13.13
N GLY A 77 4.41 6.90 -12.91
CA GLY A 77 5.67 6.58 -12.23
C GLY A 77 5.55 6.40 -10.71
N ASP A 78 4.36 6.66 -10.15
CA ASP A 78 4.08 6.47 -8.73
C ASP A 78 3.25 5.21 -8.48
N TRP A 79 3.48 4.54 -7.35
CA TRP A 79 2.74 3.35 -6.94
C TRP A 79 1.62 3.69 -5.96
N PHE A 80 0.46 3.11 -6.19
CA PHE A 80 -0.73 3.30 -5.38
C PHE A 80 -1.37 1.97 -5.04
N THR A 81 -1.94 1.82 -3.85
CA THR A 81 -2.77 0.65 -3.57
C THR A 81 -4.00 0.64 -4.49
N ILE A 82 -4.43 -0.53 -4.97
CA ILE A 82 -5.47 -0.61 -6.02
C ILE A 82 -6.82 -0.08 -5.54
N THR A 83 -7.18 -0.33 -4.27
CA THR A 83 -8.41 0.20 -3.65
C THR A 83 -8.14 0.61 -2.20
N PRO A 84 -9.04 1.42 -1.59
CA PRO A 84 -8.88 1.84 -0.21
C PRO A 84 -8.90 0.70 0.82
N THR A 85 -9.70 -0.33 0.59
CA THR A 85 -9.96 -1.40 1.58
C THR A 85 -9.39 -2.76 1.21
N GLN A 86 -9.08 -3.01 -0.06
CA GLN A 86 -8.58 -4.30 -0.55
C GLN A 86 -7.19 -4.19 -1.18
N GLY A 87 -6.59 -3.00 -1.14
CA GLY A 87 -5.21 -2.77 -1.58
C GLY A 87 -4.16 -3.36 -0.65
N VAL A 88 -4.53 -3.72 0.59
CA VAL A 88 -3.65 -4.30 1.60
C VAL A 88 -4.38 -5.42 2.31
N LEU A 89 -3.74 -6.58 2.44
CA LEU A 89 -4.25 -7.73 3.20
C LEU A 89 -3.28 -8.06 4.34
N PRO A 90 -3.75 -8.19 5.58
CA PRO A 90 -2.93 -8.69 6.68
C PRO A 90 -2.31 -10.06 6.35
N PHE A 91 -1.01 -10.22 6.57
CA PHE A 91 -0.32 -11.46 6.24
C PHE A 91 0.76 -11.82 7.27
N GLN A 92 0.33 -12.47 8.34
CA GLN A 92 1.19 -12.87 9.44
C GLN A 92 2.33 -13.79 8.99
N GLN A 93 3.44 -13.72 9.71
CA GLN A 93 4.59 -14.58 9.45
C GLN A 93 4.18 -16.06 9.59
N GLY A 94 4.57 -16.89 8.63
CA GLY A 94 4.24 -18.31 8.60
C GLY A 94 2.84 -18.65 8.06
N ALA A 95 2.00 -17.65 7.75
CA ALA A 95 0.75 -17.89 7.05
C ALA A 95 1.00 -18.38 5.61
N GLN A 96 0.13 -19.26 5.11
CA GLN A 96 0.13 -19.65 3.71
C GLN A 96 -0.47 -18.55 2.84
N LEU A 97 0.04 -18.39 1.62
CA LEU A 97 -0.53 -17.46 0.66
C LEU A 97 -2.04 -17.76 0.46
N PRO A 98 -2.91 -16.74 0.47
CA PRO A 98 -4.35 -16.94 0.34
C PRO A 98 -4.80 -17.21 -1.11
N PHE A 99 -3.87 -17.52 -2.00
CA PHE A 99 -4.08 -17.79 -3.42
C PHE A 99 -3.00 -18.74 -3.95
N HIS A 100 -3.32 -19.49 -5.00
CA HIS A 100 -2.49 -20.51 -5.63
C HIS A 100 -2.18 -20.14 -7.09
#